data_AF-A0A655PNC3-F1
#
_entry.id   AF-A0A655PNC3-F1
#
_cell.length_a   1.000
_cell.length_b   1.000
_cell.length_c   1.000
_cell.angle_alpha   90.00
_cell.angle_beta   90.00
_cell.angle_gamma   90.00
#
_symmetry.space_group_name_H-M   'P 1'
#
loop_
_entity.id
_entity.type
_entity.pdbx_description
1 polymer ?
#
loop_
_entity_poly.entity_id
_entity_poly.type
_entity_poly.pdbx_seq_one_letter_code
_entity_poly.pdbx_strand_id
1 'polypeptide(L)'
;MRVRLLENGAMAFIPGALILDNKERIECNGEDGTILIDKEVVYKLGDVLEIVLTEVNQENRSLVGKPTQVFADLVSETQTSTEQPAEGAENNEPQA
;
A
#
# COMPACT_ATOMS: atom_id res chain seq x y z
N MET A 1 0.61 12.82 -4.18
CA MET A 1 1.73 12.51 -3.25
C MET A 1 3.06 12.69 -3.98
N ARG A 2 4.13 13.08 -3.28
CA ARG A 2 5.50 13.04 -3.81
C ARG A 2 6.27 11.92 -3.12
N VAL A 3 7.05 11.17 -3.88
CA VAL A 3 7.81 10.03 -3.38
C VAL A 3 9.27 10.13 -3.82
N ARG A 4 10.14 9.49 -3.06
CA ARG A 4 11.56 9.35 -3.38
C ARG A 4 11.86 7.89 -3.65
N LEU A 5 12.41 7.60 -4.83
CA LEU A 5 12.92 6.26 -5.14
C LEU A 5 14.13 5.98 -4.26
N LEU A 6 14.08 4.89 -3.47
CA LEU A 6 15.15 4.55 -2.53
C LEU A 6 16.45 4.16 -3.24
N GLU A 7 16.34 3.51 -4.40
CA GLU A 7 17.50 2.96 -5.12
C GLU A 7 18.38 4.04 -5.75
N ASN A 8 17.79 5.06 -6.35
CA ASN A 8 18.51 6.09 -7.11
C ASN A 8 18.30 7.52 -6.57
N GLY A 9 17.45 7.69 -5.56
CA GLY A 9 17.15 8.98 -4.95
C GLY A 9 16.30 9.92 -5.79
N ALA A 10 15.77 9.48 -6.94
CA ALA A 10 14.96 10.34 -7.81
C ALA A 10 13.61 10.66 -7.17
N MET A 11 13.10 11.86 -7.48
CA MET A 11 11.80 12.32 -7.04
C MET A 11 10.75 12.01 -8.09
N ALA A 12 9.64 11.38 -7.68
CA ALA A 12 8.49 11.12 -8.53
C ALA A 12 7.20 11.67 -7.92
N PHE A 13 6.24 11.98 -8.78
CA PHE A 13 4.94 12.49 -8.41
C PHE A 13 3.87 11.44 -8.70
N ILE A 14 2.99 11.23 -7.72
CA ILE A 14 1.84 10.33 -7.82
C ILE A 14 0.58 11.20 -7.77
N PRO A 15 -0.13 11.36 -8.90
CA PRO A 15 -1.45 11.99 -8.94
C PRO A 15 -2.45 11.15 -8.14
N GLY A 16 -3.30 11.79 -7.34
CA GLY A 16 -4.36 11.08 -6.60
C GLY A 16 -5.32 10.33 -7.52
N ALA A 17 -5.53 10.84 -8.74
CA ALA A 17 -6.33 10.18 -9.77
C ALA A 17 -5.76 8.83 -10.25
N LEU A 18 -4.45 8.57 -10.08
CA LEU A 18 -3.86 7.26 -10.39
C LEU A 18 -3.88 6.30 -9.19
N ILE A 19 -4.26 6.78 -8.00
CA ILE A 19 -4.42 5.97 -6.79
C ILE A 19 -5.86 5.45 -6.71
N LEU A 20 -6.82 6.34 -6.93
CA LEU A 20 -8.24 6.01 -6.93
C LEU A 20 -8.98 6.96 -7.91
N ASP A 21 -9.81 6.41 -8.78
CA ASP A 21 -10.56 7.18 -9.76
C ASP A 21 -11.65 8.05 -9.09
N ASN A 22 -12.19 7.58 -7.95
CA ASN A 22 -13.23 8.28 -7.22
C ASN A 22 -12.65 9.31 -6.24
N LYS A 23 -12.77 10.59 -6.61
CA LYS A 23 -12.31 11.73 -5.82
C LYS A 23 -13.00 11.89 -4.46
N GLU A 24 -14.22 11.38 -4.30
CA GLU A 24 -14.97 11.50 -3.04
C GLU A 24 -14.51 10.50 -1.98
N ARG A 25 -13.88 9.39 -2.41
CA ARG A 25 -13.40 8.32 -1.53
C ARG A 25 -11.98 8.54 -1.04
N ILE A 26 -11.22 9.43 -1.69
CA ILE A 26 -9.83 9.74 -1.34
C ILE A 26 -9.74 11.10 -0.64
N GLU A 27 -9.15 11.10 0.55
CA GLU A 27 -8.86 12.30 1.31
C GLU A 27 -7.34 12.42 1.50
N CYS A 28 -6.77 13.52 1.02
CA CYS A 28 -5.34 13.79 1.12
C CYS A 28 -5.11 14.87 2.17
N ASN A 29 -4.57 14.50 3.33
CA ASN A 29 -4.24 15.44 4.39
C ASN A 29 -2.75 15.83 4.31
N GLY A 30 -2.50 17.09 3.96
CA GLY A 30 -1.16 17.64 3.83
C GLY A 30 -0.48 18.01 5.15
N GLU A 31 -1.25 18.24 6.21
CA GLU A 31 -0.73 18.59 7.54
C GLU A 31 -0.27 17.34 8.29
N ASP A 32 -1.11 16.30 8.31
CA ASP A 32 -0.80 15.00 8.94
C ASP A 32 0.10 14.11 8.06
N GLY A 33 0.22 14.45 6.77
CA GLY A 33 0.98 13.65 5.81
C GLY A 33 0.37 12.27 5.59
N THR A 34 -0.96 12.15 5.66
CA THR A 34 -1.69 10.90 5.50
C THR A 34 -2.63 10.96 4.30
N ILE A 35 -2.87 9.80 3.69
CA ILE A 35 -3.88 9.60 2.65
C ILE A 35 -4.88 8.60 3.19
N LEU A 36 -6.12 9.05 3.30
CA LEU A 36 -7.24 8.23 3.71
C LEU A 36 -8.03 7.78 2.49
N ILE A 37 -8.40 6.50 2.47
CA ILE A 37 -9.35 5.95 1.50
C ILE A 37 -10.51 5.38 2.32
N ASP A 38 -11.72 5.79 2.02
CA ASP A 38 -12.93 5.38 2.78
C ASP A 38 -12.81 5.60 4.31
N LYS A 39 -12.10 6.66 4.72
CA LYS A 39 -11.78 7.02 6.12
C LYS A 39 -10.77 6.11 6.83
N GLU A 40 -10.12 5.19 6.11
CA GLU A 40 -8.99 4.41 6.62
C GLU A 40 -7.67 5.00 6.14
N VAL A 41 -6.68 5.10 7.04
CA VAL A 41 -5.34 5.59 6.71
C VAL A 41 -4.60 4.49 5.94
N VAL A 42 -4.45 4.69 4.63
CA VAL A 42 -3.80 3.73 3.73
C VAL A 42 -2.33 4.05 3.54
N TYR A 43 -2.00 5.33 3.40
CA TYR A 43 -0.62 5.78 3.27
C TYR A 43 -0.31 6.83 4.33
N LYS A 44 0.88 6.74 4.92
CA LYS A 44 1.45 7.79 5.78
C LYS A 44 2.82 8.22 5.28
N LEU A 45 3.20 9.44 5.65
CA LEU A 45 4.53 9.96 5.40
C LEU A 45 5.60 9.04 6.03
N GLY A 46 6.53 8.59 5.20
CA GLY A 46 7.61 7.69 5.62
C GLY A 46 7.39 6.21 5.28
N ASP A 47 6.21 5.83 4.79
CA ASP A 47 5.99 4.48 4.29
C ASP A 47 6.82 4.18 3.03
N VAL A 48 7.23 2.93 2.91
CA VAL A 48 7.89 2.39 1.72
C VAL A 48 6.86 1.61 0.92
N LEU A 49 6.69 2.00 -0.34
CA LEU A 49 5.80 1.33 -1.29
C LEU A 49 6.51 1.12 -2.63
N GLU A 50 6.03 0.13 -3.37
CA GLU A 50 6.46 -0.10 -4.73
C GLU A 50 5.64 0.77 -5.70
N ILE A 51 6.34 1.40 -6.65
CA ILE A 51 5.73 2.30 -7.63
C ILE A 51 6.16 1.90 -9.04
N VAL A 52 5.25 2.06 -9.99
CA VAL A 52 5.53 1.94 -11.42
C VAL A 52 5.54 3.33 -12.02
N LEU A 53 6.61 3.67 -12.75
CA LEU A 53 6.68 4.92 -13.51
C LEU A 53 5.78 4.81 -14.74
N THR A 54 4.84 5.75 -14.86
CA THR A 54 3.86 5.80 -15.96
C THR A 54 4.32 6.76 -17.06
N GLU A 55 4.90 7.90 -16.67
CA GLU A 55 5.29 8.95 -17.61
C GLU A 55 6.59 9.63 -17.18
N VAL A 56 7.43 9.95 -18.16
CA VAL A 56 8.70 10.66 -17.97
C VAL A 56 8.69 11.89 -18.85
N ASN A 57 8.56 13.06 -18.24
CA ASN A 57 8.65 14.34 -18.93
C ASN A 57 10.09 14.86 -18.83
N GLN A 58 10.87 14.72 -19.91
CA GLN A 58 12.28 15.11 -19.93
C GLN A 58 12.49 16.62 -19.97
N GLU A 59 11.57 17.37 -20.57
CA GLU A 59 11.63 18.82 -20.67
C GLU A 59 11.51 19.45 -19.27
N ASN A 60 10.48 19.04 -18.53
CA ASN A 60 10.21 19.50 -17.17
C ASN A 60 11.01 18.73 -16.11
N ARG A 61 11.79 17.72 -16.52
CA ARG A 61 12.52 16.77 -15.66
C ARG A 61 11.63 16.22 -14.54
N SER A 62 10.39 15.87 -14.91
CA SER A 62 9.37 15.37 -14.00
C SER A 62 9.08 13.91 -14.27
N LEU A 63 8.92 13.14 -13.18
CA LEU A 63 8.57 11.74 -13.21
C LEU A 63 7.17 11.58 -12.62
N VAL A 64 6.28 10.90 -13.34
CA VAL A 64 4.94 10.59 -12.87
C VAL A 64 4.81 9.07 -12.74
N GLY A 65 4.32 8.63 -11.59
CA GLY A 65 4.14 7.20 -11.31
C GLY A 65 2.79 6.90 -10.69
N LYS A 66 2.49 5.61 -10.60
CA LYS A 66 1.36 5.06 -9.87
C LYS A 66 1.84 4.00 -8.87
N PRO A 67 1.19 3.85 -7.71
CA PRO A 67 1.47 2.74 -6.81
C PRO A 67 1.09 1.40 -7.45
N THR A 68 1.76 0.32 -7.08
CA THR A 68 1.37 -1.05 -7.49
C THR A 68 0.13 -1.53 -6.74
N GLN A 69 -0.12 -1.01 -5.55
CA GLN A 69 -1.35 -1.28 -4.79
C GLN A 69 -2.54 -0.60 -5.47
N VAL A 70 -3.41 -1.43 -6.05
CA VAL A 70 -4.68 -1.02 -6.64
C VAL A 70 -5.77 -1.21 -5.57
N PHE A 71 -6.37 -0.12 -5.10
CA PHE A 71 -7.47 -0.14 -4.12
C PHE A 71 -8.83 -0.36 -4.79
N ALA A 72 -8.86 -1.23 -5.80
CA ALA A 72 -10.10 -1.62 -6.45
C ALA A 72 -10.80 -2.65 -5.56
N ASP A 73 -11.86 -2.16 -4.91
CA ASP A 73 -12.88 -2.85 -4.15
C ASP A 73 -12.43 -3.70 -2.96
N LEU A 74 -12.88 -3.24 -1.78
CA LEU A 74 -13.02 -4.06 -0.59
C LEU A 74 -13.89 -5.27 -0.93
N VAL A 75 -13.29 -6.40 -1.31
CA VAL A 75 -13.80 -7.68 -0.85
C VAL A 75 -13.14 -7.91 0.50
N SER A 76 -13.97 -7.79 1.52
CA SER A 76 -13.70 -8.18 2.90
C SER A 76 -12.89 -9.48 2.98
N GLU A 77 -11.59 -9.38 3.26
CA GLU A 77 -10.88 -10.46 3.91
C GLU A 77 -10.61 -10.03 5.35
N THR A 78 -11.60 -10.41 6.14
CA THR A 78 -11.61 -10.53 7.59
C THR A 78 -10.22 -10.79 8.15
N GLN A 79 -9.80 -9.88 9.02
CA GLN A 79 -8.83 -10.18 10.06
C GLN A 79 -9.23 -11.49 10.76
N THR A 80 -8.39 -12.51 10.69
CA THR A 80 -8.37 -13.53 11.74
C THR A 80 -6.92 -13.78 12.13
N SER A 81 -6.42 -12.86 12.95
CA SER A 81 -5.52 -13.25 14.04
C SER A 81 -6.34 -14.09 15.02
N THR A 82 -6.07 -15.38 15.08
CA THR A 82 -6.32 -16.33 16.18
C THR A 82 -5.86 -17.68 15.61
N GLU A 83 -5.12 -18.55 16.25
CA GLU A 83 -4.56 -18.64 17.57
C GLU A 83 -3.57 -19.81 17.46
N GLN A 84 -2.40 -19.69 18.07
CA GLN A 84 -1.54 -20.84 18.31
C GLN A 84 -2.05 -21.56 19.55
N PRO A 85 -2.27 -22.89 19.52
CA PRO A 85 -2.12 -23.70 20.71
C PRO A 85 -0.93 -24.65 20.53
N ALA A 86 0.03 -24.48 21.41
CA ALA A 86 0.86 -25.57 21.87
C ALA A 86 0.01 -26.49 22.76
N GLU A 87 0.13 -27.81 22.58
CA GLU A 87 0.20 -28.88 23.59
C GLU A 87 -0.44 -30.18 23.09
N GLY A 88 0.28 -31.28 23.27
CA GLY A 88 -0.21 -32.63 23.02
C GLY A 88 0.89 -33.64 22.78
N ALA A 89 1.68 -33.91 23.82
CA ALA A 89 2.55 -35.09 23.87
C ALA A 89 1.72 -36.39 23.95
N GLU A 90 2.39 -37.50 23.62
CA GLU A 90 2.05 -38.90 23.98
C GLU A 90 0.86 -39.56 23.25
N ASN A 91 1.16 -40.53 22.36
CA ASN A 91 1.13 -41.95 22.71
C ASN A 91 1.44 -42.88 21.51
N ASN A 92 2.20 -43.95 21.81
CA ASN A 92 2.64 -45.03 20.92
C ASN A 92 1.49 -45.95 20.48
N GLU A 93 1.56 -46.51 19.26
CA GLU A 93 1.72 -47.96 18.99
C GLU A 93 1.64 -48.25 17.47
N PRO A 94 2.51 -49.12 16.91
CA PRO A 94 2.41 -49.60 15.53
C PRO A 94 1.44 -50.78 15.42
N GLN A 95 0.54 -50.75 14.43
CA GLN A 95 -0.29 -51.90 14.06
C GLN A 95 0.36 -52.71 12.91
N ALA A 96 0.30 -54.02 13.10
CA ALA A 96 0.49 -55.15 12.17
C ALA A 96 1.92 -55.64 11.87
#